data_AF-A0AAP5C4U6-F1
#
_entry.id   AF-A0AAP5C4U6-F1
#
_cell.length_a   1.000
_cell.length_b   1.000
_cell.length_c   1.000
_cell.angle_alpha   90.00
_cell.angle_beta   90.00
_cell.angle_gamma   90.00
#
_symmetry.space_group_name_H-M   'P 1'
#
loop_
_entity.id
_entity.type
_entity.pdbx_description
1 polymer ?
#
loop_
_entity_poly.entity_id
_entity_poly.type
_entity_poly.pdbx_seq_one_letter_code
_entity_poly.pdbx_strand_id
1 'polypeptide(L)' 'MRKLNQPFRGRVLVIERRTLLCCASVMSDANGQWLVTGLSPDCRFMVIGVDTAGGVNSAIQDWVQPYVES' A
#
# COMPACT_ATOMS: atom_id res chain seq x y z
N MET A 1 -19.17 -11.68 -12.78
CA MET A 1 -18.29 -10.56 -13.19
C MET A 1 -16.88 -10.84 -12.66
N ARG A 2 -15.82 -10.73 -13.46
CA ARG A 2 -14.42 -10.95 -13.04
C ARG A 2 -13.76 -9.58 -12.85
N LYS A 3 -13.27 -9.27 -11.64
CA LYS A 3 -12.66 -7.96 -11.30
C LYS A 3 -11.24 -8.15 -10.76
N LEU A 4 -10.38 -7.21 -11.05
CA LEU A 4 -9.06 -7.02 -10.42
C LEU A 4 -9.02 -5.65 -9.76
N ASN A 5 -8.25 -5.53 -8.68
CA ASN A 5 -8.02 -4.28 -7.96
C ASN A 5 -9.32 -3.58 -7.51
N GLN A 6 -10.14 -4.30 -6.73
CA GLN A 6 -11.36 -3.73 -6.15
C GLN A 6 -11.00 -2.95 -4.87
N PRO A 7 -11.46 -1.68 -4.73
CA PRO A 7 -11.28 -0.93 -3.50
C PRO A 7 -11.92 -1.63 -2.29
N PHE A 8 -11.24 -1.57 -1.15
CA PHE A 8 -11.68 -2.21 0.08
C PHE A 8 -11.03 -1.57 1.31
N ARG A 9 -11.67 -1.78 2.46
CA ARG A 9 -11.10 -1.48 3.77
C ARG A 9 -10.20 -2.64 4.19
N GLY A 10 -8.90 -2.41 4.24
CA GLY A 10 -7.92 -3.45 4.55
C GLY A 10 -6.61 -2.88 5.07
N ARG A 11 -5.67 -3.77 5.35
CA ARG A 11 -4.35 -3.36 5.83
C ARG A 11 -3.44 -3.05 4.66
N VAL A 12 -2.77 -1.92 4.71
CA VAL A 12 -1.74 -1.53 3.75
C VAL A 12 -0.40 -1.59 4.44
N LEU A 13 0.51 -2.37 3.88
CA LEU A 13 1.91 -2.46 4.30
C LEU A 13 2.78 -1.67 3.34
N VAL A 14 3.62 -0.79 3.87
CA VAL A 14 4.63 -0.06 3.09
C VAL A 14 6.00 -0.57 3.52
N ILE A 15 6.69 -1.21 2.58
CA ILE A 15 7.94 -1.93 2.83
C ILE A 15 9.04 -1.28 1.99
N GLU A 16 10.14 -0.84 2.61
CA GLU A 16 11.28 -0.32 1.87
C GLU A 16 11.93 -1.45 1.06
N ARG A 17 12.12 -1.21 -0.24
CA ARG A 17 12.35 -2.25 -1.23
C ARG A 17 13.70 -2.94 -1.11
N ARG A 18 14.73 -2.24 -0.63
CA ARG A 18 16.10 -2.76 -0.54
C ARG A 18 16.31 -3.60 0.71
N THR A 19 15.82 -3.12 1.84
CA THR A 19 16.02 -3.72 3.16
C THR A 19 14.88 -4.65 3.56
N LEU A 20 13.73 -4.55 2.88
CA LEU A 20 12.49 -5.25 3.22
C LEU A 20 11.94 -4.89 4.62
N LEU A 21 12.38 -3.77 5.19
CA LEU A 21 11.84 -3.25 6.43
C LEU A 21 10.42 -2.72 6.19
N CYS A 22 9.49 -3.13 7.05
CA CYS A 22 8.15 -2.57 7.07
C CYS A 22 8.21 -1.16 7.70
N CYS A 23 8.18 -0.13 6.86
CA CYS A 23 8.24 1.27 7.29
C CYS A 23 6.90 1.79 7.81
N ALA A 24 5.79 1.26 7.32
CA ALA A 24 4.46 1.63 7.82
C ALA A 24 3.45 0.49 7.66
N SER A 25 2.45 0.50 8.55
CA SER A 25 1.24 -0.34 8.45
C SER A 25 0.03 0.52 8.80
N VAL A 26 -0.84 0.75 7.82
CA VAL A 26 -2.05 1.58 7.98
C VAL A 26 -3.29 0.82 7.54
N MET A 27 -4.47 1.30 7.96
CA MET A 27 -5.74 0.81 7.45
C MET A 27 -6.23 1.75 6.35
N SER A 28 -6.63 1.21 5.20
CA SER A 28 -7.38 1.98 4.21
C SER A 28 -8.80 2.26 4.70
N ASP A 29 -9.48 3.21 4.06
CA ASP A 29 -10.91 3.44 4.25
C ASP A 29 -11.77 2.49 3.38
N ALA A 30 -13.09 2.67 3.42
CA ALA A 30 -14.02 1.86 2.63
C ALA A 30 -13.89 2.06 1.11
N ASN A 31 -13.28 3.17 0.68
CA ASN A 31 -13.01 3.49 -0.71
C ASN A 31 -11.59 3.07 -1.14
N GLY A 32 -10.87 2.33 -0.28
CA GLY A 32 -9.50 1.88 -0.55
C GLY A 32 -8.45 3.00 -0.47
N GLN A 33 -8.79 4.17 0.06
CA GLN A 33 -7.86 5.28 0.23
C GLN A 33 -7.04 5.12 1.51
N TRP A 34 -5.77 5.54 1.46
CA TRP A 34 -4.84 5.49 2.58
C TRP A 34 -3.73 6.54 2.36
N LEU A 35 -3.08 6.94 3.44
CA LEU A 35 -2.00 7.93 3.42
C LEU A 35 -0.92 7.55 4.43
N VAL A 36 0.34 7.62 4.01
CA VAL A 36 1.52 7.53 4.89
C VAL A 36 2.39 8.75 4.61
N THR A 37 2.77 9.48 5.65
CA THR A 37 3.61 10.69 5.56
C THR A 37 5.01 10.42 6.14
N GLY A 38 5.96 11.31 5.85
CA GLY A 38 7.32 11.25 6.42
C GLY A 38 8.24 10.19 5.80
N LEU A 39 7.84 9.57 4.69
CA LEU A 39 8.70 8.64 3.94
C LEU A 39 9.76 9.44 3.16
N SER A 40 11.00 8.95 3.16
CA SER A 40 12.07 9.54 2.34
C SER A 40 11.75 9.38 0.85
N PRO A 41 11.80 10.46 0.04
CA PRO A 41 11.55 10.40 -1.40
C PRO A 41 12.66 9.67 -2.18
N ASP A 42 13.83 9.50 -1.57
CA ASP A 42 14.97 8.80 -2.15
C ASP A 42 14.84 7.26 -2.07
N CYS A 43 13.90 6.78 -1.25
CA CYS A 43 13.61 5.36 -1.09
C CYS A 43 12.55 4.90 -2.09
N ARG A 44 12.62 3.60 -2.42
CA ARG A 44 11.58 2.93 -3.21
C ARG A 44 10.88 1.90 -2.34
N PHE A 45 9.59 1.72 -2.58
CA PHE A 45 8.73 0.93 -1.70
C PHE A 45 7.95 -0.13 -2.47
N MET A 46 7.70 -1.25 -1.79
CA MET A 46 6.59 -2.15 -2.10
C MET A 46 5.41 -1.76 -1.22
N VAL A 47 4.24 -1.63 -1.82
CA VAL A 47 2.99 -1.41 -1.13
C VAL A 47 2.10 -2.63 -1.32
N ILE A 48 1.66 -3.23 -0.23
CA ILE A 48 0.83 -4.44 -0.23
C ILE A 48 -0.49 -4.13 0.48
N GLY A 49 -1.59 -4.16 -0.24
CA GLY A 49 -2.94 -4.18 0.31
C GLY A 49 -3.36 -5.61 0.62
N VAL A 50 -3.62 -5.91 1.89
CA VAL A 50 -4.01 -7.22 2.41
C VAL A 50 -5.45 -7.17 2.91
N ASP A 51 -6.28 -8.05 2.36
CA ASP A 51 -7.61 -8.35 2.88
C ASP A 51 -7.58 -9.67 3.66
N THR A 52 -7.61 -9.58 5.00
CA THR A 52 -7.63 -10.76 5.85
C THR A 52 -8.98 -11.50 5.85
N ALA A 53 -10.05 -10.87 5.35
CA ALA A 53 -11.37 -11.48 5.24
C ALA A 53 -11.54 -12.26 3.91
N GLY A 54 -10.60 -12.12 2.96
CA GLY A 54 -10.65 -12.80 1.67
C GLY A 54 -11.81 -12.36 0.77
N GLY A 55 -12.39 -11.18 1.03
CA GLY A 55 -13.47 -10.61 0.22
C GLY A 55 -12.97 -10.04 -1.11
N VAL A 56 -11.71 -9.62 -1.17
CA VAL A 56 -11.04 -9.20 -2.40
C VAL A 56 -9.63 -9.77 -2.52
N ASN A 57 -9.12 -9.80 -3.75
CA ASN A 57 -7.71 -10.13 -4.00
C ASN A 57 -6.81 -9.06 -3.37
N SER A 58 -5.73 -9.51 -2.73
CA SER A 58 -4.66 -8.59 -2.31
C SER A 58 -4.01 -7.93 -3.53
N ALA A 59 -3.55 -6.70 -3.36
CA ALA A 59 -2.92 -5.91 -4.42
C ALA A 59 -1.49 -5.54 -4.01
N ILE A 60 -0.56 -5.63 -4.95
CA ILE A 60 0.83 -5.21 -4.75
C ILE A 60 1.17 -4.14 -5.78
N GLN A 61 1.76 -3.05 -5.32
CA GLN A 61 2.44 -2.06 -6.15
C GLN A 61 3.93 -2.12 -5.79
N ASP A 62 4.79 -2.35 -6.77
CA ASP A 62 6.25 -2.37 -6.58
C ASP A 62 6.87 -1.12 -7.22
N TRP A 63 8.08 -0.76 -6.79
CA TRP A 63 8.85 0.40 -7.24
C TRP A 63 8.14 1.76 -7.01
N VAL A 64 7.34 1.86 -5.95
CA VAL A 64 6.61 3.10 -5.60
C VAL A 64 7.58 4.10 -4.96
N GLN A 65 7.44 5.39 -5.31
CA GLN A 65 8.12 6.49 -4.65
C GLN A 65 7.09 7.45 -4.03
N PRO A 66 7.39 8.08 -2.89
CA PRO A 66 6.55 9.13 -2.32
C PRO A 66 6.36 10.29 -3.31
N TYR A 67 5.14 10.81 -3.38
CA TYR A 67 4.89 12.08 -4.04
C TYR A 67 5.50 13.22 -3.20
N VAL A 68 6.14 14.18 -3.87
CA VAL A 68 6.71 15.38 -3.27
C VAL A 68 5.96 16.58 -3.84
N GLU A 69 5.29 17.35 -2.97
CA GLU A 69 4.65 18.61 -3.36
C GLU A 69 5.75 19.65 -3.66
N SER A 70 5.60 20.35 -4.79
CA SER A 70 6.54 21.36 -5.30
C SER A 70 6.27 22.76 -4.78
#